data_AF-I3ST88-F1
#
_entry.id   AF-I3ST88-F1
#
_cell.length_a   1.000
_cell.length_b   1.000
_cell.length_c   1.000
_cell.angle_alpha   90.00
_cell.angle_beta   90.00
_cell.angle_gamma   90.00
#
_symmetry.space_group_name_H-M   'P 1'
#
loop_
_entity.id
_entity.type
_entity.pdbx_description
1 polymer ?
#
loop_
_entity_poly.entity_id
_entity_poly.type
_entity_poly.pdbx_seq_one_letter_code
_entity_poly.pdbx_strand_id
1 'polypeptide(L)'
;MSFGGVLWISMTICIFFSSVSLALSVSSGCSSKPAVVFVFGDSNSDTGGLVSGLGFPVNLPNGRTFFHRSTGRLSDGRLVIDFLCQSLNTRFLTPYLDSMSGSTFTNGANFAVVGSSTLPKYLPFSLNIQVMQFQHFKARSLQLATSGAKNMINDQGFRDALYLIDIGQNDLADSFTKNLSYVQVIKRIPTVITEIENAVKSLYNEGGRKFWVHNTGPFGCLPKLIALSQKKIWIHSDVFLVTILLQDCLTKHCIIQVRN
;
A
#
# COMPACT_ATOMS: atom_id res chain seq x y z
N MET A 1 -16.04 45.65 51.28
CA MET A 1 -15.34 44.43 50.82
C MET A 1 -16.44 43.39 50.59
N SER A 2 -16.83 42.95 49.40
CA SER A 2 -16.04 42.34 48.34
C SER A 2 -16.78 42.49 47.00
N PHE A 3 -16.45 43.53 46.23
CA PHE A 3 -16.93 43.68 44.84
C PHE A 3 -16.06 42.86 43.85
N GLY A 4 -14.92 42.32 44.29
CA GLY A 4 -13.98 41.58 43.45
C GLY A 4 -14.42 40.15 43.10
N GLY A 5 -15.21 39.49 43.96
CA GLY A 5 -15.62 38.10 43.76
C GLY A 5 -16.60 37.89 42.61
N VAL A 6 -17.55 38.82 42.42
CA VAL A 6 -18.58 38.73 41.36
C VAL A 6 -17.95 38.94 39.98
N LEU A 7 -16.98 39.84 39.87
CA LEU A 7 -16.26 40.10 38.62
C LEU A 7 -15.39 38.90 38.20
N TRP A 8 -14.74 38.24 39.16
CA TRP A 8 -13.95 37.03 38.93
C TRP A 8 -14.82 35.86 38.45
N ILE A 9 -15.98 35.63 39.07
CA ILE A 9 -16.90 34.56 38.66
C ILE A 9 -17.42 34.81 37.24
N SER A 10 -17.77 36.05 36.91
CA SER A 10 -18.22 36.44 35.56
C SER A 10 -17.13 36.23 34.49
N MET A 11 -15.88 36.64 34.78
CA MET A 11 -14.75 36.45 33.85
C MET A 11 -14.43 34.97 33.62
N THR A 12 -14.54 34.14 34.67
CA THR A 12 -14.27 32.70 34.58
C THR A 12 -15.35 31.97 33.77
N ILE A 13 -16.62 32.35 33.94
CA ILE A 13 -17.75 31.80 33.15
C ILE A 13 -17.62 32.17 31.66
N CYS A 14 -17.23 33.41 31.35
CA CYS A 14 -17.01 33.84 29.96
C CYS A 14 -15.84 33.10 29.29
N ILE A 15 -14.75 32.82 30.01
CA ILE A 15 -13.61 32.04 29.49
C ILE A 15 -14.03 30.58 29.25
N PHE A 16 -14.86 30.01 30.12
CA PHE A 16 -15.39 28.65 29.97
C PHE A 16 -16.38 28.53 28.79
N PHE A 17 -17.22 29.54 28.57
CA PHE A 17 -18.13 29.56 27.40
C PHE A 17 -17.37 29.79 26.08
N SER A 18 -16.30 30.58 26.09
CA SER A 18 -15.47 30.82 24.91
C SER A 18 -14.62 29.59 24.54
N SER A 19 -14.11 28.84 25.52
CA SER A 19 -13.38 27.60 25.28
C SER A 19 -14.29 26.43 24.85
N VAL A 20 -15.53 26.37 25.34
CA VAL A 20 -16.52 25.38 24.89
C VAL A 20 -17.04 25.69 23.48
N SER A 21 -17.10 26.97 23.09
CA SER A 21 -17.49 27.37 21.72
C SER A 21 -16.41 27.06 20.68
N LEU A 22 -15.13 26.99 21.07
CA LEU A 22 -14.03 26.58 20.19
C LEU A 22 -13.92 25.05 20.03
N ALA A 23 -14.60 24.27 20.88
CA ALA A 23 -14.61 22.81 20.83
C ALA A 23 -15.69 22.24 19.88
N LEU A 24 -16.52 23.08 19.26
CA LEU A 24 -17.58 22.64 18.36
C LEU A 24 -17.25 23.05 16.92
N SER A 25 -16.97 22.02 16.12
CA SER A 25 -16.94 22.01 14.64
C SER A 25 -15.60 22.22 13.96
N VAL A 26 -14.58 21.43 14.33
CA VAL A 26 -13.73 20.87 13.26
C VAL A 26 -14.57 19.79 12.59
N SER A 27 -15.43 20.17 11.63
CA SER A 27 -15.95 19.17 10.71
C SER A 27 -14.74 18.69 9.92
N SER A 28 -14.17 17.55 10.27
CA SER A 28 -13.37 16.82 9.31
C SER A 28 -14.29 16.62 8.11
N GLY A 29 -14.01 17.31 7.01
CA GLY A 29 -14.68 17.11 5.73
C GLY A 29 -14.35 15.74 5.16
N CYS A 30 -14.55 14.67 5.94
CA CYS A 30 -14.61 13.31 5.46
C CYS A 30 -15.84 13.23 4.57
N SER A 31 -15.62 13.60 3.31
CA SER A 31 -16.46 13.25 2.18
C SER A 31 -16.95 11.82 2.41
N SER A 32 -18.27 11.62 2.39
CA SER A 32 -18.93 10.31 2.50
C SER A 32 -18.61 9.34 1.36
N LYS A 33 -17.67 9.71 0.49
CA LYS A 33 -17.24 8.88 -0.63
C LYS A 33 -16.28 7.80 -0.12
N PRO A 34 -16.46 6.54 -0.55
CA PRO A 34 -15.54 5.45 -0.21
C PRO A 34 -14.10 5.81 -0.56
N ALA A 35 -13.17 5.43 0.30
CA ALA A 35 -11.75 5.63 0.02
C ALA A 35 -11.35 4.89 -1.28
N VAL A 36 -10.52 5.55 -2.09
CA VAL A 36 -9.90 5.00 -3.29
C VAL A 36 -8.49 4.52 -2.92
N VAL A 37 -8.18 3.27 -3.23
CA VAL A 37 -6.88 2.66 -2.90
C VAL A 37 -6.31 1.95 -4.12
N PHE A 38 -5.06 2.26 -4.45
CA PHE A 38 -4.29 1.55 -5.47
C PHE A 38 -3.16 0.78 -4.80
N VAL A 39 -3.03 -0.49 -5.16
CA VAL A 39 -2.01 -1.37 -4.57
C VAL A 39 -1.07 -1.87 -5.67
N PHE A 40 0.22 -1.80 -5.41
CA PHE A 40 1.32 -2.33 -6.21
C PHE A 40 2.12 -3.27 -5.32
N GLY A 41 2.58 -4.39 -5.83
CA GLY A 41 3.34 -5.31 -5.00
C GLY A 41 3.43 -6.73 -5.50
N ASP A 42 3.66 -7.63 -4.56
CA ASP A 42 3.81 -9.06 -4.80
C ASP A 42 2.70 -9.92 -4.15
N SER A 43 3.02 -11.18 -3.85
CA SER A 43 2.14 -12.16 -3.21
C SER A 43 1.53 -11.71 -1.89
N ASN A 44 2.20 -10.84 -1.13
CA ASN A 44 1.69 -10.36 0.16
C ASN A 44 0.44 -9.49 0.02
N SER A 45 0.29 -8.88 -1.15
CA SER A 45 -0.80 -7.96 -1.48
C SER A 45 -1.62 -8.42 -2.70
N ASP A 46 -1.32 -9.56 -3.32
CA ASP A 46 -2.04 -10.08 -4.49
C ASP A 46 -3.44 -10.63 -4.13
N THR A 47 -4.48 -10.00 -4.68
CA THR A 47 -5.90 -10.36 -4.48
C THR A 47 -6.47 -11.34 -5.52
N GLY A 48 -5.63 -11.90 -6.40
CA GLY A 48 -6.02 -12.78 -7.50
C GLY A 48 -5.43 -12.40 -8.86
N GLY A 49 -4.53 -11.42 -8.92
CA GLY A 49 -3.78 -11.01 -10.11
C GLY A 49 -2.96 -12.15 -10.72
N LEU A 50 -2.38 -13.05 -9.92
CA LEU A 50 -1.75 -14.27 -10.42
C LEU A 50 -2.74 -15.16 -11.22
N VAL A 51 -3.94 -15.37 -10.69
CA VAL A 51 -4.97 -16.19 -11.34
C VAL A 51 -5.47 -15.51 -12.61
N SER A 52 -5.82 -14.22 -12.53
CA SER A 52 -6.40 -13.49 -13.66
C SER A 52 -5.38 -13.17 -14.75
N GLY A 53 -4.11 -12.94 -14.38
CA GLY A 53 -3.04 -12.58 -15.30
C GLY A 53 -2.34 -13.76 -15.96
N LEU A 54 -2.17 -14.87 -15.24
CA LEU A 54 -1.42 -16.04 -15.73
C LEU A 54 -2.24 -17.32 -15.81
N GLY A 55 -3.52 -17.31 -15.38
CA GLY A 55 -4.34 -18.52 -15.32
C GLY A 55 -3.84 -19.55 -14.29
N PHE A 56 -2.95 -19.16 -13.39
CA PHE A 56 -2.33 -20.10 -12.46
C PHE A 56 -3.37 -20.55 -11.42
N PRO A 57 -3.58 -21.86 -11.24
CA PRO A 57 -4.62 -22.35 -10.34
C PRO A 57 -4.18 -22.21 -8.88
N VAL A 58 -4.88 -21.38 -8.12
CA VAL A 58 -4.78 -21.32 -6.66
C VAL A 58 -5.98 -22.07 -6.10
N ASN A 59 -5.75 -23.21 -5.45
CA ASN A 59 -6.80 -24.08 -4.91
C ASN A 59 -6.86 -24.02 -3.39
N LEU A 60 -7.80 -24.76 -2.78
CA LEU A 60 -7.80 -25.01 -1.34
C LEU A 60 -6.42 -25.56 -0.90
N PRO A 61 -5.91 -25.17 0.28
CA PRO A 61 -6.60 -24.55 1.42
C PRO A 61 -6.73 -23.01 1.38
N ASN A 62 -6.35 -22.34 0.29
CA ASN A 62 -6.43 -20.88 0.21
C ASN A 62 -7.88 -20.39 0.35
N GLY A 63 -8.07 -19.32 1.12
CA GLY A 63 -9.37 -18.72 1.44
C GLY A 63 -10.26 -19.47 2.44
N ARG A 64 -9.84 -20.63 2.99
CA ARG A 64 -10.64 -21.45 3.93
C ARG A 64 -11.16 -20.72 5.18
N THR A 65 -10.44 -19.74 5.72
CA THR A 65 -10.74 -19.12 7.03
C THR A 65 -11.73 -17.96 6.94
N PHE A 66 -11.83 -17.30 5.79
CA PHE A 66 -12.67 -16.10 5.63
C PHE A 66 -13.58 -16.16 4.41
N PHE A 67 -13.06 -16.52 3.24
CA PHE A 67 -13.83 -16.55 2.00
C PHE A 67 -14.56 -17.88 1.79
N HIS A 68 -14.13 -18.93 2.50
CA HIS A 68 -14.61 -20.31 2.39
C HIS A 68 -14.56 -20.90 0.97
N ARG A 69 -13.71 -20.30 0.12
CA ARG A 69 -13.35 -20.74 -1.23
C ARG A 69 -12.03 -20.10 -1.62
N SER A 70 -11.35 -20.65 -2.63
CA SER A 70 -10.20 -19.96 -3.20
C SER A 70 -10.64 -18.67 -3.90
N THR A 71 -9.88 -17.60 -3.67
CA THR A 71 -10.06 -16.29 -4.32
C THR A 71 -8.81 -15.86 -5.10
N GLY A 72 -7.87 -16.79 -5.34
CA GLY A 72 -6.60 -16.48 -6.01
C GLY A 72 -5.51 -15.89 -5.12
N ARG A 73 -5.80 -15.61 -3.85
CA ARG A 73 -4.83 -15.16 -2.84
C ARG A 73 -3.97 -16.33 -2.37
N LEU A 74 -2.67 -16.12 -2.19
CA LEU A 74 -1.79 -17.06 -1.46
C LEU A 74 -1.90 -16.86 0.05
N SER A 75 -3.14 -16.94 0.54
CA SER A 75 -3.48 -16.82 1.96
C SER A 75 -4.68 -17.71 2.23
N ASP A 76 -4.78 -18.20 3.48
CA ASP A 76 -5.94 -18.97 3.91
C ASP A 76 -7.18 -18.09 4.14
N GLY A 77 -7.06 -16.77 3.99
CA GLY A 77 -8.15 -15.81 4.11
C GLY A 77 -7.79 -14.42 3.59
N ARG A 78 -8.00 -13.41 4.43
CA ARG A 78 -7.74 -11.99 4.14
C ARG A 78 -6.24 -11.68 4.09
N LEU A 79 -5.89 -10.63 3.35
CA LEU A 79 -4.57 -10.00 3.34
C LEU A 79 -4.55 -8.75 4.22
N VAL A 80 -3.37 -8.21 4.54
CA VAL A 80 -3.21 -6.96 5.30
C VAL A 80 -4.01 -5.81 4.65
N ILE A 81 -3.99 -5.72 3.32
CA ILE A 81 -4.73 -4.71 2.57
C ILE A 81 -6.25 -4.84 2.69
N ASP A 82 -6.79 -6.02 2.99
CA ASP A 82 -8.23 -6.21 3.19
C ASP A 82 -8.67 -5.59 4.53
N PHE A 83 -7.84 -5.71 5.57
CA PHE A 83 -8.06 -5.03 6.86
C PHE A 83 -7.92 -3.51 6.72
N LEU A 84 -6.98 -3.04 5.90
CA LEU A 84 -6.88 -1.62 5.56
C LEU A 84 -8.17 -1.12 4.89
N CYS A 85 -8.67 -1.84 3.89
CA CYS A 85 -9.92 -1.47 3.21
C CYS A 85 -11.10 -1.41 4.19
N GLN A 86 -11.18 -2.36 5.13
CA GLN A 86 -12.20 -2.35 6.20
C GLN A 86 -12.08 -1.11 7.09
N SER A 87 -10.88 -0.77 7.53
CA SER A 87 -10.64 0.42 8.36
C SER A 87 -10.94 1.73 7.63
N LEU A 88 -10.78 1.76 6.31
CA LEU A 88 -11.14 2.89 5.44
C LEU A 88 -12.61 2.87 4.99
N ASN A 89 -13.42 1.95 5.51
CA ASN A 89 -14.82 1.75 5.14
C ASN A 89 -15.04 1.66 3.62
N THR A 90 -14.18 0.88 2.95
CA THR A 90 -14.26 0.62 1.50
C THR A 90 -14.26 -0.87 1.20
N ARG A 91 -14.68 -1.24 -0.01
CA ARG A 91 -14.75 -2.65 -0.44
C ARG A 91 -13.34 -3.22 -0.62
N PHE A 92 -13.20 -4.54 -0.57
CA PHE A 92 -11.95 -5.20 -0.96
C PHE A 92 -11.60 -4.87 -2.41
N LEU A 93 -10.31 -4.78 -2.67
CA LEU A 93 -9.81 -4.43 -3.99
C LEU A 93 -9.95 -5.61 -4.95
N THR A 94 -10.30 -5.26 -6.18
CA THR A 94 -10.33 -6.19 -7.31
C THR A 94 -8.97 -6.19 -7.99
N PRO A 95 -8.43 -7.37 -8.39
CA PRO A 95 -7.27 -7.43 -9.26
C PRO A 95 -7.53 -6.67 -10.57
N TYR A 96 -6.59 -5.83 -10.98
CA TYR A 96 -6.69 -5.05 -12.23
C TYR A 96 -6.97 -5.94 -13.46
N LEU A 97 -6.39 -7.15 -13.46
CA LEU A 97 -6.49 -8.09 -14.58
C LEU A 97 -7.76 -8.95 -14.55
N ASP A 98 -8.60 -8.86 -13.51
CA ASP A 98 -9.82 -9.66 -13.42
C ASP A 98 -10.99 -9.02 -14.20
N SER A 99 -11.08 -9.38 -15.48
CA SER A 99 -12.14 -8.93 -16.39
C SER A 99 -13.52 -9.51 -16.07
N MET A 100 -13.60 -10.59 -15.29
CA MET A 100 -14.85 -11.32 -15.01
C MET A 100 -15.41 -11.02 -13.61
N SER A 101 -14.70 -10.22 -12.81
CA SER A 101 -15.11 -9.79 -11.46
C SER A 101 -16.42 -8.98 -11.42
N GLY A 102 -16.85 -8.40 -12.54
CA GLY A 102 -17.95 -7.43 -12.57
C GLY A 102 -17.62 -6.11 -11.85
N SER A 103 -16.35 -5.85 -11.56
CA SER A 103 -15.93 -4.65 -10.83
C SER A 103 -15.99 -3.39 -11.68
N THR A 104 -16.45 -2.30 -11.07
CA THR A 104 -16.38 -0.95 -11.63
C THR A 104 -15.14 -0.18 -11.17
N PHE A 105 -14.27 -0.81 -10.37
CA PHE A 105 -13.06 -0.21 -9.80
C PHE A 105 -13.25 1.15 -9.11
N THR A 106 -14.45 1.46 -8.60
CA THR A 106 -14.76 2.76 -7.98
C THR A 106 -14.01 3.03 -6.68
N ASN A 107 -13.57 1.98 -6.00
CA ASN A 107 -12.72 2.05 -4.80
C ASN A 107 -11.23 1.84 -5.11
N GLY A 108 -10.85 1.85 -6.38
CA GLY A 108 -9.48 1.59 -6.84
C GLY A 108 -9.28 0.17 -7.34
N ALA A 109 -8.01 -0.19 -7.53
CA ALA A 109 -7.59 -1.42 -8.19
C ALA A 109 -6.29 -1.96 -7.58
N ASN A 110 -6.09 -3.27 -7.69
CA ASN A 110 -4.88 -3.93 -7.22
C ASN A 110 -4.06 -4.48 -8.39
N PHE A 111 -2.84 -3.96 -8.54
CA PHE A 111 -1.88 -4.33 -9.59
C PHE A 111 -0.84 -5.35 -9.11
N ALA A 112 -0.87 -5.74 -7.83
CA ALA A 112 0.06 -6.71 -7.28
C ALA A 112 -0.13 -8.10 -7.88
N VAL A 113 0.97 -8.81 -8.10
CA VAL A 113 0.99 -10.18 -8.62
C VAL A 113 2.02 -11.01 -7.87
N VAL A 114 1.67 -12.22 -7.48
CA VAL A 114 2.59 -13.17 -6.84
C VAL A 114 3.93 -13.26 -7.58
N GLY A 115 5.03 -13.17 -6.83
CA GLY A 115 6.39 -13.32 -7.36
C GLY A 115 6.96 -12.06 -8.01
N SER A 116 6.19 -10.98 -8.12
CA SER A 116 6.69 -9.70 -8.61
C SER A 116 7.88 -9.20 -7.81
N SER A 117 8.81 -8.58 -8.53
CA SER A 117 10.05 -7.99 -8.03
C SER A 117 10.22 -6.58 -8.61
N THR A 118 11.13 -5.79 -8.05
CA THR A 118 11.48 -4.49 -8.65
C THR A 118 12.27 -4.66 -9.94
N LEU A 119 13.07 -5.73 -10.04
CA LEU A 119 13.89 -6.06 -11.19
C LEU A 119 13.78 -7.53 -11.61
N PRO A 120 14.13 -7.85 -12.87
CA PRO A 120 14.36 -6.91 -13.96
C PRO A 120 13.07 -6.34 -14.57
N LYS A 121 13.14 -5.09 -15.04
CA LYS A 121 11.99 -4.28 -15.49
C LYS A 121 11.20 -4.82 -16.69
N TYR A 122 11.80 -5.72 -17.45
CA TYR A 122 11.19 -6.30 -18.64
C TYR A 122 10.34 -7.54 -18.30
N LEU A 123 10.44 -8.07 -17.07
CA LEU A 123 9.59 -9.18 -16.68
C LEU A 123 8.15 -8.72 -16.53
N PRO A 124 7.18 -9.53 -16.99
CA PRO A 124 5.78 -9.29 -16.72
C PRO A 124 5.54 -9.04 -15.23
N PHE A 125 4.71 -8.04 -14.93
CA PHE A 125 4.32 -7.68 -13.56
C PHE A 125 5.44 -7.21 -12.62
N SER A 126 6.66 -6.95 -13.10
CA SER A 126 7.64 -6.20 -12.31
C SER A 126 7.09 -4.82 -11.93
N LEU A 127 7.65 -4.19 -10.88
CA LEU A 127 7.06 -2.96 -10.30
C LEU A 127 6.82 -1.86 -11.34
N ASN A 128 7.74 -1.65 -12.28
CA ASN A 128 7.55 -0.67 -13.36
C ASN A 128 6.41 -1.07 -14.31
N ILE A 129 6.21 -2.36 -14.60
CA ILE A 129 5.07 -2.82 -15.40
C ILE A 129 3.77 -2.53 -14.67
N GLN A 130 3.70 -2.77 -13.36
CA GLN A 130 2.50 -2.47 -12.57
C GLN A 130 2.20 -0.96 -12.57
N VAL A 131 3.21 -0.10 -12.48
CA VAL A 131 3.04 1.36 -12.61
C VAL A 131 2.52 1.74 -14.00
N MET A 132 3.03 1.13 -15.07
CA MET A 132 2.52 1.38 -16.43
C MET A 132 1.07 0.90 -16.61
N GLN A 133 0.70 -0.23 -16.00
CA GLN A 133 -0.68 -0.70 -15.96
C GLN A 133 -1.60 0.31 -15.26
N PHE A 134 -1.14 0.90 -14.15
CA PHE A 134 -1.86 1.99 -13.48
C PHE A 134 -2.01 3.22 -14.37
N GLN A 135 -0.95 3.66 -15.05
CA GLN A 135 -1.02 4.81 -15.96
C GLN A 135 -2.06 4.58 -17.06
N HIS A 136 -2.07 3.38 -17.65
CA HIS A 136 -3.08 2.99 -18.62
C HIS A 136 -4.50 2.99 -18.00
N PHE A 137 -4.67 2.38 -16.83
CA PHE A 137 -5.94 2.34 -16.10
C PHE A 137 -6.47 3.76 -15.83
N LYS A 138 -5.63 4.65 -15.32
CA LYS A 138 -5.99 6.04 -15.02
C LYS A 138 -6.42 6.78 -16.28
N ALA A 139 -5.62 6.73 -17.34
CA ALA A 139 -5.96 7.38 -18.60
C ALA A 139 -7.30 6.89 -19.14
N ARG A 140 -7.55 5.57 -19.09
CA ARG A 140 -8.80 4.97 -19.56
C ARG A 140 -9.99 5.35 -18.68
N SER A 141 -9.83 5.35 -17.36
CA SER A 141 -10.87 5.77 -16.41
C SER A 141 -11.31 7.21 -16.67
N LEU A 142 -10.36 8.14 -16.86
CA LEU A 142 -10.65 9.54 -17.15
C LEU A 142 -11.32 9.74 -18.51
N GLN A 143 -10.86 9.02 -19.54
CA GLN A 143 -11.49 9.04 -20.85
C GLN A 143 -12.95 8.56 -20.78
N LEU A 144 -13.20 7.43 -20.13
CA LEU A 144 -14.54 6.87 -19.97
C LEU A 144 -15.45 7.79 -19.15
N ALA A 145 -14.94 8.39 -18.07
CA ALA A 145 -15.67 9.37 -17.28
C ALA A 145 -16.10 10.57 -18.13
N THR A 146 -15.22 11.04 -19.03
CA THR A 146 -15.50 12.16 -19.94
C THR A 146 -16.54 11.80 -21.01
N SER A 147 -16.55 10.53 -21.46
CA SER A 147 -17.56 10.00 -22.39
C SER A 147 -18.91 9.67 -21.73
N GLY A 148 -19.11 10.03 -20.45
CA GLY A 148 -20.38 9.85 -19.74
C GLY A 148 -20.54 8.49 -19.07
N ALA A 149 -19.49 7.65 -19.02
CA ALA A 149 -19.54 6.41 -18.25
C ALA A 149 -19.70 6.74 -16.76
N LYS A 150 -20.73 6.17 -16.13
CA LYS A 150 -20.92 6.25 -14.69
C LYS A 150 -19.91 5.34 -13.98
N ASN A 151 -19.66 5.60 -12.70
CA ASN A 151 -18.85 4.74 -11.83
C ASN A 151 -17.38 4.62 -12.24
N MET A 152 -16.80 5.66 -12.83
CA MET A 152 -15.35 5.75 -13.06
C MET A 152 -14.70 6.61 -11.99
N ILE A 153 -13.44 6.32 -11.67
CA ILE A 153 -12.64 7.21 -10.82
C ILE A 153 -12.32 8.46 -11.64
N ASN A 154 -12.69 9.61 -11.11
CA ASN A 154 -12.38 10.90 -11.71
C ASN A 154 -11.03 11.42 -11.21
N ASP A 155 -10.60 12.53 -11.80
CA ASP A 155 -9.32 13.19 -11.52
C ASP A 155 -9.13 13.52 -10.02
N GLN A 156 -10.19 13.94 -9.32
CA GLN A 156 -10.14 14.15 -7.88
C GLN A 156 -9.97 12.83 -7.09
N GLY A 157 -10.66 11.77 -7.50
CA GLY A 157 -10.51 10.44 -6.90
C GLY A 157 -9.08 9.91 -6.99
N PHE A 158 -8.39 10.13 -8.12
CA PHE A 158 -6.98 9.78 -8.25
C PHE A 158 -6.06 10.62 -7.35
N ARG A 159 -6.31 11.93 -7.22
CA ARG A 159 -5.53 12.79 -6.32
C ARG A 159 -5.69 12.42 -4.84
N ASP A 160 -6.92 12.10 -4.44
CA ASP A 160 -7.25 11.80 -3.05
C ASP A 160 -6.94 10.35 -2.64
N ALA A 161 -6.64 9.48 -3.61
CA ALA A 161 -6.36 8.07 -3.39
C ALA A 161 -5.12 7.82 -2.52
N LEU A 162 -5.13 6.66 -1.85
CA LEU A 162 -3.98 6.07 -1.20
C LEU A 162 -3.26 5.11 -2.15
N TYR A 163 -1.94 5.24 -2.27
CA TYR A 163 -1.08 4.42 -3.11
C TYR A 163 -0.20 3.54 -2.22
N LEU A 164 -0.44 2.24 -2.22
CA LEU A 164 0.29 1.27 -1.40
C LEU A 164 1.28 0.48 -2.27
N ILE A 165 2.53 0.36 -1.80
CA ILE A 165 3.60 -0.37 -2.48
C ILE A 165 4.17 -1.40 -1.50
N ASP A 166 4.04 -2.69 -1.81
CA ASP A 166 4.52 -3.83 -1.01
C ASP A 166 5.33 -4.78 -1.88
N ILE A 167 6.64 -4.51 -1.99
CA ILE A 167 7.54 -5.13 -2.97
C ILE A 167 8.98 -5.16 -2.42
N GLY A 168 9.84 -5.99 -3.01
CA GLY A 168 11.27 -6.06 -2.69
C GLY A 168 11.69 -7.35 -2.00
N GLN A 169 10.74 -8.06 -1.36
CA GLN A 169 11.04 -9.35 -0.72
C GLN A 169 11.52 -10.39 -1.72
N ASN A 170 10.91 -10.44 -2.92
CA ASN A 170 11.32 -11.37 -3.97
C ASN A 170 12.70 -11.04 -4.55
N ASP A 171 13.09 -9.76 -4.64
CA ASP A 171 14.43 -9.35 -5.08
C ASP A 171 15.53 -9.88 -4.15
N LEU A 172 15.27 -9.86 -2.84
CA LEU A 172 16.16 -10.44 -1.83
C LEU A 172 16.12 -11.96 -1.87
N ALA A 173 14.94 -12.56 -1.97
CA ALA A 173 14.77 -14.00 -2.03
C ALA A 173 15.50 -14.62 -3.22
N ASP A 174 15.33 -14.05 -4.42
CA ASP A 174 16.01 -14.48 -5.64
C ASP A 174 17.54 -14.34 -5.53
N SER A 175 18.01 -13.30 -4.83
CA SER A 175 19.44 -13.12 -4.59
C SER A 175 20.01 -14.25 -3.73
N PHE A 176 19.30 -14.70 -2.70
CA PHE A 176 19.73 -15.83 -1.87
C PHE A 176 19.57 -17.19 -2.58
N THR A 177 18.52 -17.41 -3.36
CA THR A 177 18.38 -18.66 -4.13
C THR A 177 19.47 -18.82 -5.20
N LYS A 178 20.05 -17.71 -5.66
CA LYS A 178 21.24 -17.67 -6.54
C LYS A 178 22.57 -17.83 -5.79
N ASN A 179 22.54 -18.22 -4.51
CA ASN A 179 23.72 -18.45 -3.65
C ASN A 179 24.63 -17.21 -3.51
N LEU A 180 24.07 -16.00 -3.60
CA LEU A 180 24.84 -14.80 -3.27
C LEU A 180 25.13 -14.76 -1.78
N SER A 181 26.33 -14.31 -1.41
CA SER A 181 26.68 -14.09 -0.01
C SER A 181 25.85 -12.94 0.57
N TYR A 182 25.69 -12.93 1.90
CA TYR A 182 25.00 -11.85 2.60
C TYR A 182 25.49 -10.45 2.18
N VAL A 183 26.81 -10.26 2.09
CA VAL A 183 27.42 -8.99 1.66
C VAL A 183 27.01 -8.61 0.23
N GLN A 184 26.91 -9.59 -0.67
CA GLN A 184 26.45 -9.35 -2.05
C GLN A 184 24.96 -8.98 -2.09
N VAL A 185 24.12 -9.58 -1.24
CA VAL A 185 22.70 -9.23 -1.14
C VAL A 185 22.52 -7.81 -0.60
N ILE A 186 23.22 -7.45 0.48
CA ILE A 186 23.17 -6.09 1.04
C ILE A 186 23.56 -5.04 -0.01
N LYS A 187 24.57 -5.32 -0.84
CA LYS A 187 24.98 -4.43 -1.94
C LYS A 187 23.90 -4.23 -3.02
N ARG A 188 22.88 -5.09 -3.10
CA ARG A 188 21.77 -4.96 -4.05
C ARG A 188 20.59 -4.14 -3.51
N ILE A 189 20.46 -4.02 -2.18
CA ILE A 189 19.37 -3.27 -1.55
C ILE A 189 19.23 -1.83 -2.10
N PRO A 190 20.31 -1.04 -2.28
CA PRO A 190 20.18 0.31 -2.83
C PRO A 190 19.52 0.35 -4.22
N THR A 191 19.76 -0.67 -5.06
CA THR A 191 19.14 -0.77 -6.38
C THR A 191 17.64 -1.04 -6.26
N VAL A 192 17.22 -1.96 -5.37
CA VAL A 192 15.80 -2.24 -5.09
C VAL A 192 15.09 -0.97 -4.59
N ILE A 193 15.70 -0.25 -3.64
CA ILE A 193 15.18 1.02 -3.12
C ILE A 193 15.03 2.05 -4.25
N THR A 194 16.04 2.18 -5.11
CA THR A 194 16.01 3.11 -6.25
C THR A 194 14.80 2.85 -7.16
N GLU A 195 14.45 1.58 -7.38
CA GLU A 195 13.29 1.25 -8.20
C GLU A 195 11.96 1.53 -7.52
N ILE A 196 11.87 1.35 -6.21
CA ILE A 196 10.71 1.77 -5.42
C ILE A 196 10.57 3.30 -5.45
N GLU A 197 11.65 4.05 -5.29
CA GLU A 197 11.65 5.51 -5.42
C GLU A 197 11.20 5.97 -6.81
N ASN A 198 11.66 5.31 -7.87
CA ASN A 198 11.25 5.61 -9.24
C ASN A 198 9.74 5.38 -9.41
N ALA A 199 9.20 4.28 -8.88
CA ALA A 199 7.76 4.02 -8.91
C ALA A 199 6.97 5.11 -8.18
N VAL A 200 7.40 5.51 -6.97
CA VAL A 200 6.77 6.61 -6.22
C VAL A 200 6.82 7.91 -7.01
N LYS A 201 7.97 8.27 -7.59
CA LYS A 201 8.12 9.48 -8.42
C LYS A 201 7.17 9.45 -9.64
N SER A 202 7.07 8.31 -10.33
CA SER A 202 6.14 8.15 -11.44
C SER A 202 4.69 8.33 -11.01
N LEU A 203 4.26 7.69 -9.92
CA LEU A 203 2.91 7.83 -9.38
C LEU A 203 2.62 9.25 -8.89
N TYR A 204 3.62 9.94 -8.34
CA TYR A 204 3.51 11.34 -7.93
C TYR A 204 3.32 12.27 -9.13
N ASN A 205 4.06 12.02 -10.22
CA ASN A 205 3.89 12.75 -11.48
C ASN A 205 2.50 12.50 -12.08
N GLU A 206 1.90 11.34 -11.80
CA GLU A 206 0.49 11.04 -12.08
C GLU A 206 -0.50 11.65 -11.07
N GLY A 207 -0.07 12.58 -10.21
CA GLY A 207 -0.97 13.28 -9.28
C GLY A 207 -1.24 12.55 -7.97
N GLY A 208 -0.62 11.39 -7.72
CA GLY A 208 -0.69 10.71 -6.43
C GLY A 208 -0.01 11.51 -5.31
N ARG A 209 -0.62 11.55 -4.12
CA ARG A 209 -0.13 12.37 -2.99
C ARG A 209 -0.01 11.64 -1.66
N LYS A 210 -0.72 10.52 -1.48
CA LYS A 210 -0.74 9.75 -0.24
C LYS A 210 -0.13 8.38 -0.50
N PHE A 211 1.02 8.09 0.11
CA PHE A 211 1.77 6.87 -0.14
C PHE A 211 1.94 6.06 1.14
N TRP A 212 1.74 4.75 1.02
CA TRP A 212 2.20 3.76 1.99
C TRP A 212 3.21 2.86 1.29
N VAL A 213 4.49 2.99 1.63
CA VAL A 213 5.52 2.02 1.21
C VAL A 213 5.73 1.00 2.34
N HIS A 214 5.33 -0.24 2.09
CA HIS A 214 5.44 -1.34 3.05
C HIS A 214 6.87 -1.91 3.05
N ASN A 215 7.37 -2.17 4.25
CA ASN A 215 8.69 -2.74 4.48
C ASN A 215 8.68 -4.25 4.17
N THR A 216 9.80 -4.79 3.70
CA THR A 216 10.02 -6.25 3.69
C THR A 216 10.00 -6.79 5.13
N GLY A 217 9.16 -7.81 5.39
CA GLY A 217 9.11 -8.49 6.68
C GLY A 217 10.45 -9.18 7.03
N PRO A 218 10.58 -9.73 8.26
CA PRO A 218 11.81 -10.38 8.70
C PRO A 218 12.09 -11.64 7.89
N PHE A 219 12.80 -11.47 6.77
CA PHE A 219 12.95 -12.49 5.72
C PHE A 219 13.60 -13.77 6.25
N GLY A 220 14.59 -13.64 7.15
CA GLY A 220 15.26 -14.78 7.80
C GLY A 220 14.33 -15.68 8.62
N CYS A 221 13.15 -15.19 9.01
CA CYS A 221 12.16 -15.95 9.77
C CYS A 221 11.18 -16.73 8.89
N LEU A 222 11.29 -16.66 7.57
CA LEU A 222 10.42 -17.41 6.68
C LEU A 222 10.64 -18.93 6.88
N PRO A 223 9.56 -19.72 7.10
CA PRO A 223 9.68 -21.17 7.32
C PRO A 223 10.47 -21.89 6.23
N LYS A 224 10.33 -21.45 4.97
CA LYS A 224 11.10 -21.98 3.84
C LYS A 224 12.60 -21.81 4.03
N LEU A 225 13.06 -20.64 4.48
CA LEU A 225 14.50 -20.41 4.68
C LEU A 225 15.03 -21.19 5.88
N ILE A 226 14.26 -21.23 6.98
CA ILE A 226 14.62 -22.01 8.17
C ILE A 226 14.77 -23.49 7.79
N ALA A 227 13.81 -24.05 7.06
CA ALA A 227 13.84 -25.45 6.61
C ALA A 227 15.01 -25.76 5.66
N LEU A 228 15.41 -24.81 4.81
CA LEU A 228 16.53 -24.97 3.86
C LEU A 228 17.90 -24.71 4.50
N SER A 229 17.96 -24.05 5.65
CA SER A 229 19.21 -23.76 6.36
C SER A 229 19.76 -25.02 7.07
N GLN A 230 20.48 -25.88 6.36
CA GLN A 230 21.15 -27.07 6.93
C GLN A 230 22.42 -26.74 7.74
N LYS A 231 22.85 -25.48 7.77
CA LYS A 231 23.91 -24.96 8.65
C LYS A 231 23.42 -23.64 9.24
N LYS A 232 23.72 -23.40 10.52
CA LYS A 232 23.48 -22.16 11.28
C LYS A 232 24.00 -20.93 10.52
N ILE A 233 23.26 -20.44 9.55
CA ILE A 233 23.36 -19.08 9.05
C ILE A 233 22.22 -18.38 9.76
N TRP A 234 22.53 -17.79 10.91
CA TRP A 234 21.69 -16.75 11.46
C TRP A 234 21.74 -15.59 10.46
N ILE A 235 20.83 -15.60 9.48
CA ILE A 235 20.50 -14.37 8.76
C ILE A 235 19.88 -13.52 9.85
N HIS A 236 20.69 -12.62 10.40
CA HIS A 236 20.23 -11.68 11.40
C HIS A 236 18.91 -11.08 10.91
N SER A 237 17.93 -11.05 11.82
CA SER A 237 16.61 -10.46 11.64
C SER A 237 16.65 -8.98 11.21
N ASP A 238 17.85 -8.41 11.05
CA ASP A 238 18.15 -7.00 10.85
C ASP A 238 18.03 -6.54 9.39
N VAL A 239 17.56 -7.38 8.47
CA VAL A 239 17.07 -6.89 7.16
C VAL A 239 15.66 -6.31 7.34
N PHE A 240 15.55 -5.29 8.18
CA PHE A 240 14.36 -4.44 8.27
C PHE A 240 14.54 -3.30 7.26
N LEU A 241 13.83 -3.35 6.14
CA LEU A 241 13.77 -2.25 5.18
C LEU A 241 12.85 -1.12 5.69
N VAL A 242 13.22 -0.48 6.81
CA VAL A 242 12.70 0.78 7.38
C VAL A 242 11.27 1.18 6.98
N THR A 243 10.35 1.14 7.96
CA THR A 243 9.04 1.80 7.88
C THR A 243 9.21 3.30 7.62
N ILE A 244 8.76 3.80 6.46
CA ILE A 244 8.63 5.24 6.22
C ILE A 244 7.14 5.59 6.10
N LEU A 245 6.58 6.14 7.18
CA LEU A 245 5.37 6.95 7.11
C LEU A 245 5.76 8.30 6.49
N LEU A 246 5.53 8.45 5.18
CA LEU A 246 5.73 9.70 4.44
C LEU A 246 4.63 10.72 4.76
N GLN A 247 4.57 11.21 6.01
CA GLN A 247 3.66 12.30 6.37
C GLN A 247 4.30 13.69 6.21
N ASP A 248 5.64 13.83 6.17
CA ASP A 248 6.34 15.14 6.21
C ASP A 248 7.27 15.46 5.01
N CYS A 249 7.10 14.81 3.86
CA CYS A 249 8.09 14.91 2.77
C CYS A 249 8.00 16.16 1.85
N LEU A 250 7.29 17.23 2.24
CA LEU A 250 6.95 18.30 1.28
C LEU A 250 7.51 19.71 1.56
N THR A 251 8.47 19.94 2.47
CA THR A 251 9.04 21.31 2.57
C THR A 251 10.55 21.48 2.58
N LYS A 252 11.42 20.59 3.12
CA LYS A 252 12.88 20.78 3.01
C LYS A 252 13.62 19.44 3.03
N HIS A 253 14.50 19.24 2.04
CA HIS A 253 15.50 18.17 1.90
C HIS A 253 15.12 16.78 2.44
N CYS A 254 14.85 15.87 1.50
CA CYS A 254 14.68 14.45 1.76
C CYS A 254 15.99 13.87 2.32
N ILE A 255 16.14 13.83 3.65
CA ILE A 255 17.14 12.97 4.29
C ILE A 255 16.41 11.67 4.58
N ILE A 256 16.66 10.67 3.73
CA ILE A 256 16.42 9.26 4.05
C ILE A 256 17.35 8.95 5.23
N GLN A 257 16.89 9.13 6.47
CA GLN A 257 17.66 8.67 7.62
C GLN A 257 17.46 7.16 7.75
N VAL A 258 18.39 6.41 7.18
CA VAL A 258 18.75 5.09 7.68
C VAL A 258 19.30 5.31 9.09
N ARG A 259 18.49 5.06 10.13
CA ARG A 259 19.03 4.90 11.47
C ARG A 259 19.42 3.43 11.63
N ASN A 260 20.73 3.20 11.72
CA ASN A 260 21.33 1.96 12.17
C ASN A 260 20.82 1.59 13.57
#